data_AF-A0A8T7BYX2-F1
#
_entry.id   AF-A0A8T7BYX2-F1
#
_cell.length_a   1.000
_cell.length_b   1.000
_cell.length_c   1.000
_cell.angle_alpha   90.00
_cell.angle_beta   90.00
_cell.angle_gamma   90.00
#
_symmetry.space_group_name_H-M   'P 1'
#
loop_
_entity.id
_entity.type
_entity.pdbx_description
1 polymer ?
#
loop_
_entity_poly.entity_id
_entity_poly.type
_entity_poly.pdbx_seq_one_letter_code
_entity_poly.pdbx_strand_id
1 'polypeptide(L)'
;MDTTTEDILAMVAALPGLYGFVCWIRRVFNAQRAAGWAKANYPEEWNNLHWLAQRNNRAGVEILITKGLISGSEVQKYRARDEYLDKSTWVGLFISAILLLVILVFKFFASLIG
;
A
#
# COMPACT_ATOMS: atom_id res chain seq x y z
N MET A 1 -12.70 28.80 14.60
CA MET A 1 -13.44 27.78 13.84
C MET A 1 -14.31 27.05 14.84
N ASP A 2 -15.60 26.83 14.56
CA ASP A 2 -16.44 26.05 15.47
C ASP A 2 -16.12 24.56 15.32
N THR A 3 -16.34 23.78 16.39
CA THR A 3 -15.94 22.36 16.47
C THR A 3 -16.51 21.52 15.32
N THR A 4 -17.72 21.83 14.87
CA THR A 4 -18.40 21.14 13.77
C THR A 4 -17.62 21.25 12.45
N THR A 5 -17.09 22.43 12.13
CA THR A 5 -16.32 22.64 10.89
C THR A 5 -14.99 21.89 10.92
N GLU A 6 -14.35 21.81 12.10
CA GLU A 6 -13.08 21.08 12.25
C GLU A 6 -13.25 19.58 12.06
N ASP A 7 -14.32 19.02 12.63
CA ASP A 7 -14.63 17.61 12.50
C ASP A 7 -14.91 17.23 11.05
N ILE A 8 -15.66 18.06 10.31
CA ILE A 8 -15.93 17.85 8.89
C ILE A 8 -14.63 17.87 8.07
N LEU A 9 -13.76 18.87 8.30
CA LEU A 9 -12.48 18.97 7.59
C LEU A 9 -11.56 17.79 7.90
N ALA A 10 -11.52 17.34 9.15
CA ALA A 10 -10.76 16.16 9.56
C ALA A 10 -11.30 14.88 8.89
N MET A 11 -12.62 14.71 8.80
CA MET A 11 -13.23 13.57 8.08
C MET A 11 -12.87 13.59 6.59
N VAL A 12 -12.95 14.75 5.93
CA VAL A 12 -12.56 14.90 4.52
C VAL A 12 -11.08 14.56 4.33
N ALA A 13 -10.21 15.03 5.23
CA ALA A 13 -8.78 14.73 5.20
C ALA A 13 -8.48 13.23 5.45
N ALA A 14 -9.31 12.53 6.24
CA ALA A 14 -9.13 11.12 6.53
C ALA A 14 -9.51 10.19 5.37
N LEU A 15 -10.45 10.58 4.49
CA LEU A 15 -10.94 9.73 3.40
C LEU A 15 -9.82 9.24 2.44
N PRO A 16 -8.91 10.10 1.92
CA PRO A 16 -7.79 9.64 1.10
C PRO A 16 -6.84 8.71 1.86
N GLY A 17 -6.63 8.95 3.16
CA GLY A 17 -5.76 8.14 4.00
C GLY A 17 -6.34 6.74 4.21
N LEU A 18 -7.63 6.65 4.49
CA LEU A 18 -8.37 5.39 4.58
C LEU A 18 -8.33 4.62 3.25
N TYR A 19 -8.51 5.31 2.13
CA TYR A 19 -8.37 4.69 0.81
C TYR A 19 -6.96 4.14 0.59
N GLY A 20 -5.92 4.92 0.89
CA GLY A 20 -4.53 4.49 0.78
C GLY A 20 -4.23 3.26 1.64
N PHE A 21 -4.78 3.22 2.85
CA PHE A 21 -4.69 2.08 3.77
C PHE A 21 -5.40 0.83 3.22
N VAL A 22 -6.60 0.96 2.65
CA VAL A 22 -7.30 -0.15 1.99
C VAL A 22 -6.49 -0.67 0.79
N CYS A 23 -5.87 0.21 0.00
CA CYS A 23 -4.97 -0.18 -1.08
C CYS A 23 -3.76 -0.97 -0.56
N TRP A 24 -3.21 -0.58 0.60
CA TRP A 24 -2.10 -1.29 1.23
C TRP A 24 -2.52 -2.70 1.66
N ILE A 25 -3.68 -2.84 2.30
CA ILE A 25 -4.24 -4.16 2.65
C ILE A 25 -4.43 -5.02 1.39
N ARG A 26 -5.05 -4.45 0.35
CA ARG A 26 -5.26 -5.17 -0.94
C ARG A 26 -3.95 -5.62 -1.55
N ARG A 27 -2.87 -4.86 -1.38
CA ARG A 27 -1.54 -5.23 -1.85
C ARG A 27 -0.97 -6.43 -1.11
N VAL A 28 -1.15 -6.48 0.21
CA VAL A 28 -0.76 -7.64 1.03
C VAL A 28 -1.49 -8.90 0.56
N PHE A 29 -2.80 -8.83 0.33
CA PHE A 29 -3.56 -9.95 -0.22
C PHE A 29 -3.13 -10.33 -1.65
N ASN A 30 -2.77 -9.36 -2.49
CA ASN A 30 -2.24 -9.61 -3.82
C ASN A 30 -0.93 -10.42 -3.76
N ALA A 31 -0.01 -10.03 -2.87
CA ALA A 31 1.24 -10.75 -2.64
C ALA A 31 1.01 -12.16 -2.06
N GLN A 32 0.06 -12.33 -1.14
CA GLN A 32 -0.31 -13.65 -0.61
C GLN A 32 -0.84 -14.57 -1.72
N ARG A 33 -1.71 -14.05 -2.60
CA ARG A 33 -2.26 -14.82 -3.73
C ARG A 33 -1.16 -15.22 -4.71
N ALA A 34 -0.28 -14.29 -5.07
CA ALA A 34 0.85 -14.57 -5.96
C ALA A 34 1.82 -15.59 -5.35
N ALA A 35 2.10 -15.50 -4.05
CA ALA A 35 2.91 -16.49 -3.34
C ALA A 35 2.23 -17.86 -3.27
N GLY A 36 0.92 -17.91 -3.03
CA GLY A 36 0.16 -19.16 -3.07
C GLY A 36 0.21 -19.83 -4.44
N TRP A 37 0.03 -19.04 -5.51
CA TRP A 37 0.19 -19.52 -6.88
C TRP A 37 1.62 -20.03 -7.14
N ALA A 38 2.65 -19.28 -6.73
CA ALA A 38 4.05 -19.67 -6.91
C ALA A 38 4.37 -20.97 -6.16
N LYS A 39 3.92 -21.12 -4.91
CA LYS A 39 4.10 -22.35 -4.12
C LYS A 39 3.44 -23.57 -4.77
N ALA A 40 2.30 -23.38 -5.44
CA ALA A 40 1.56 -24.47 -6.06
C ALA A 40 2.18 -24.92 -7.40
N ASN A 41 2.75 -23.99 -8.17
CA ASN A 41 3.26 -24.26 -9.52
C ASN A 41 4.79 -24.43 -9.57
N TYR A 42 5.50 -23.83 -8.63
CA TYR A 42 6.97 -23.79 -8.53
C TYR A 42 7.43 -24.10 -7.10
N PRO A 43 7.08 -25.28 -6.55
CA PRO A 43 7.32 -25.62 -5.16
C PRO A 43 8.81 -25.75 -4.83
N GLU A 44 9.62 -26.29 -5.75
CA GLU A 44 11.05 -26.49 -5.51
C GLU A 44 11.79 -25.15 -5.47
N GLU A 45 11.48 -24.26 -6.43
CA GLU A 45 12.02 -22.92 -6.51
C GLU A 45 11.66 -22.11 -5.27
N TRP A 46 10.41 -22.22 -4.81
CA TRP A 46 9.96 -21.58 -3.58
C TRP A 46 10.69 -22.13 -2.34
N ASN A 47 10.82 -23.45 -2.22
CA ASN A 47 11.46 -24.10 -1.07
C ASN A 47 12.98 -23.82 -1.01
N ASN A 48 13.60 -23.54 -2.15
CA ASN A 48 15.00 -23.14 -2.26
C ASN A 48 15.26 -21.65 -1.97
N LEU A 49 14.22 -20.85 -1.74
CA LEU A 49 14.39 -19.47 -1.30
C LEU A 49 14.96 -19.40 0.13
N HIS A 50 15.75 -18.36 0.40
CA HIS A 50 16.17 -18.04 1.76
C HIS A 50 14.94 -17.87 2.67
N TRP A 51 14.99 -18.36 3.91
CA TRP A 51 13.85 -18.41 4.83
C TRP A 51 13.17 -17.04 5.05
N LEU A 52 13.92 -15.94 5.03
CA LEU A 52 13.36 -14.57 5.10
C LEU A 52 12.44 -14.25 3.92
N ALA A 53 12.83 -14.67 2.72
CA ALA A 53 12.03 -14.47 1.52
C ALA A 53 10.79 -15.38 1.52
N GLN A 54 10.89 -16.57 2.09
CA GLN A 54 9.73 -17.46 2.25
C GLN A 54 8.70 -16.92 3.24
N ARG A 55 9.16 -16.29 4.33
CA ARG A 55 8.26 -15.65 5.32
C ARG A 55 7.59 -14.40 4.79
N ASN A 56 8.26 -13.66 3.90
CA ASN A 56 7.69 -12.49 3.26
C ASN A 56 7.20 -12.84 1.85
N ASN A 57 5.91 -13.15 1.73
CA ASN A 57 5.28 -13.53 0.45
C ASN A 57 5.62 -12.59 -0.71
N ARG A 58 5.68 -11.26 -0.47
CA ARG A 58 6.03 -10.29 -1.50
C ARG A 58 7.50 -10.43 -1.93
N ALA A 59 8.41 -10.51 -0.97
CA ALA A 59 9.83 -10.66 -1.26
C ALA A 59 10.13 -12.00 -1.94
N GLY A 60 9.51 -13.09 -1.50
CA GLY A 60 9.66 -14.41 -2.11
C GLY A 60 9.23 -14.40 -3.58
N VAL A 61 8.03 -13.87 -3.88
CA VAL A 61 7.56 -13.73 -5.26
C VAL A 61 8.50 -12.87 -6.09
N GLU A 62 8.93 -11.72 -5.58
CA GLU A 62 9.79 -10.80 -6.33
C GLU A 62 11.18 -11.38 -6.64
N ILE A 63 11.75 -12.15 -5.72
CA ILE A 63 13.02 -12.86 -5.95
C ILE A 63 12.86 -13.90 -7.07
N LEU A 64 11.76 -14.67 -7.04
CA LEU A 64 11.50 -15.67 -8.10
C LEU A 64 11.33 -15.00 -9.46
N ILE A 65 10.63 -13.86 -9.53
CA ILE A 65 10.49 -13.09 -10.78
C ILE A 65 11.85 -12.55 -11.23
N THR A 66 12.62 -11.94 -10.33
CA THR A 66 13.91 -11.30 -10.67
C THR A 66 14.95 -12.30 -11.14
N LYS A 67 14.92 -13.52 -10.59
CA LYS A 67 15.77 -14.64 -11.05
C LYS A 67 15.28 -15.29 -12.34
N GLY A 68 14.13 -14.88 -12.88
CA GLY A 68 13.53 -15.48 -14.07
C GLY A 68 12.97 -16.88 -13.85
N LEU A 69 12.76 -17.30 -12.60
CA LEU A 69 12.24 -18.63 -12.27
C LEU A 69 10.73 -18.72 -12.48
N ILE A 70 10.03 -17.60 -12.36
CA ILE A 70 8.61 -17.48 -12.70
C ILE A 70 8.39 -16.35 -13.69
N SER A 71 7.55 -16.60 -14.69
CA SER A 71 7.24 -15.63 -15.75
C SER A 71 5.83 -15.88 -16.31
N GLY A 72 5.41 -15.03 -17.25
CA GLY A 72 4.13 -15.17 -17.96
C GLY A 72 3.04 -14.23 -17.47
N SER A 73 1.80 -14.52 -17.88
CA SER A 73 0.66 -13.63 -17.70
C SER A 73 0.27 -13.40 -16.23
N GLU A 74 0.43 -14.41 -15.37
CA GLU A 74 0.15 -14.27 -13.92
C GLU A 74 1.13 -13.31 -13.23
N VAL A 75 2.41 -13.35 -13.59
CA VAL A 75 3.43 -12.40 -13.10
C VAL A 75 3.13 -10.98 -13.57
N GLN A 76 2.71 -10.81 -14.83
CA GLN A 76 2.33 -9.49 -15.35
C GLN A 76 1.10 -8.91 -14.64
N LYS A 77 0.06 -9.73 -14.43
CA LYS A 77 -1.13 -9.34 -13.66
C LYS A 77 -0.77 -8.93 -12.23
N TYR A 78 0.10 -9.72 -11.59
CA TYR A 78 0.60 -9.42 -10.24
C TYR A 78 1.33 -8.07 -10.21
N ARG A 79 2.30 -7.84 -11.10
CA ARG A 79 3.10 -6.61 -11.15
C ARG A 79 2.26 -5.37 -11.46
N ALA A 80 1.39 -5.44 -12.47
CA ALA A 80 0.52 -4.33 -12.82
C ALA A 80 -0.40 -3.94 -11.64
N ARG A 81 -0.90 -4.94 -10.91
CA ARG A 81 -1.73 -4.71 -9.73
C ARG A 81 -0.93 -4.22 -8.52
N ASP A 82 0.28 -4.74 -8.28
CA ASP A 82 1.15 -4.26 -7.19
C ASP A 82 1.55 -2.80 -7.40
N GLU A 83 1.93 -2.44 -8.63
CA GLU A 83 2.32 -1.07 -9.00
C GLU A 83 1.15 -0.09 -8.82
N TYR A 84 -0.04 -0.45 -9.31
CA TYR A 84 -1.23 0.37 -9.12
C TYR A 84 -1.56 0.56 -7.63
N LEU A 85 -1.53 -0.52 -6.85
CA LEU A 85 -1.86 -0.45 -5.43
C LEU A 85 -0.81 0.33 -4.63
N ASP A 86 0.47 0.20 -4.95
CA ASP A 86 1.56 0.98 -4.34
C ASP A 86 1.39 2.48 -4.58
N LYS A 87 1.17 2.87 -5.84
CA LYS A 87 0.93 4.27 -6.19
C LYS A 87 -0.29 4.82 -5.47
N SER A 88 -1.41 4.10 -5.50
CA SER A 88 -2.64 4.51 -4.82
C SER A 88 -2.50 4.61 -3.30
N THR A 89 -1.73 3.70 -2.68
CA THR A 89 -1.41 3.78 -1.25
C THR A 89 -0.65 5.06 -0.92
N TRP A 90 0.43 5.35 -1.64
CA TRP A 90 1.25 6.53 -1.36
C TRP A 90 0.50 7.83 -1.65
N VAL A 91 -0.23 7.90 -2.76
CA VAL A 91 -1.04 9.07 -3.11
C VAL A 91 -2.10 9.34 -2.05
N GLY A 92 -2.84 8.30 -1.61
CA GLY A 92 -3.88 8.45 -0.60
C GLY A 92 -3.34 8.93 0.74
N LEU A 93 -2.25 8.30 1.23
CA LEU A 93 -1.62 8.70 2.49
C LEU A 93 -1.01 10.10 2.42
N PHE A 94 -0.37 10.45 1.29
CA PHE A 94 0.27 11.75 1.12
C PHE A 94 -0.76 12.89 1.05
N ILE A 95 -1.83 12.73 0.27
CA ILE A 95 -2.92 13.73 0.21
C ILE A 95 -3.54 13.92 1.59
N SER A 96 -3.80 12.83 2.31
CA SER A 96 -4.33 12.90 3.68
C SER A 96 -3.42 13.68 4.62
N ALA A 97 -2.12 13.40 4.59
CA ALA A 97 -1.13 14.10 5.41
C ALA A 97 -1.04 15.60 5.07
N ILE A 98 -1.09 15.97 3.79
CA ILE A 98 -1.12 17.38 3.37
C ILE A 98 -2.38 18.07 3.88
N LEU A 99 -3.56 17.47 3.72
CA LEU A 99 -4.81 18.08 4.16
C LEU A 99 -4.81 18.31 5.68
N LEU A 100 -4.35 17.34 6.46
CA LEU A 100 -4.19 17.49 7.90
C LEU A 100 -3.18 18.58 8.26
N LEU A 101 -2.04 18.64 7.56
CA LEU A 101 -1.04 19.68 7.78
C LEU A 101 -1.62 21.08 7.50
N VAL A 102 -2.37 21.24 6.41
CA VAL A 102 -3.04 22.50 6.08
C VAL A 102 -4.01 22.89 7.19
N ILE A 103 -4.86 21.97 7.67
CA ILE A 103 -5.80 22.23 8.78
C ILE A 103 -5.05 22.67 10.04
N LEU A 104 -3.96 21.99 10.39
CA LEU A 104 -3.15 22.32 11.56
C LEU A 104 -2.49 23.70 11.45
N VAL A 105 -1.95 24.04 10.28
CA VAL A 105 -1.36 25.35 10.02
C VAL A 105 -2.41 26.45 10.14
N PHE A 106 -3.60 26.27 9.56
CA PHE A 106 -4.70 27.23 9.71
C PHE A 106 -5.10 27.42 11.17
N LYS A 107 -5.18 26.34 11.95
CA LYS A 107 -5.45 26.40 13.39
C LYS A 107 -4.40 27.21 14.14
N PHE A 108 -3.13 26.95 13.86
CA PHE A 108 -2.02 27.65 14.49
C PHE A 108 -2.08 29.16 14.24
N PHE A 109 -2.29 29.58 12.99
CA PHE A 109 -2.43 31.00 12.66
C PHE A 109 -3.68 31.63 13.26
N ALA A 110 -4.82 30.94 13.29
CA ALA A 110 -6.03 31.44 13.94
C ALA A 110 -5.82 31.68 15.44
N SER A 111 -5.06 30.81 16.11
CA SER A 111 -4.70 30.96 17.54
C SER A 111 -3.68 32.07 17.83
N LEU A 112 -2.94 32.54 16.82
CA LEU A 112 -1.96 33.62 16.99
C LEU A 112 -2.59 35.01 16.83
N ILE A 113 -3.69 35.10 16.05
CA ILE A 113 -4.34 36.36 15.69
C ILE A 113 -5.55 36.64 16.61
N GLY A 114 -6.17 35.60 17.17
CA GLY A 114 -7.23 35.71 18.18
C GLY A 114 -6.68 35.69 19.59
#